data_AF-A0A382GNQ0-F1
#
_entry.id   AF-A0A382GNQ0-F1
#
_cell.length_a   1.000
_cell.length_b   1.000
_cell.length_c   1.000
_cell.angle_alpha   90.00
_cell.angle_beta   90.00
_cell.angle_gamma   90.00
#
_symmetry.space_group_name_H-M   'P 1'
#
loop_
_entity.id
_entity.type
_entity.pdbx_description
1 polymer ?
#
loop_
_entity_poly.entity_id
_entity_poly.type
_entity_poly.pdbx_seq_one_letter_code
_entity_poly.pdbx_strand_id
1 'polypeptide(L)'
;VNSNINRFLILVFTCVLAMVISPLAIPDYVNITKQAGIDFKHNNGAFGKKYLPETMGAGSAFIDYNKDGWQDIILVNSKDWPGHPTGSNQTMALYRNNGNGSFTDQTQLAK
;
A
#
# COMPACT_ATOMS: atom_id res chain seq x y z
N VAL A 1 -54.35 9.65 -24.00
CA VAL A 1 -52.94 9.18 -23.98
C VAL A 1 -52.65 8.69 -22.57
N ASN A 2 -52.17 7.45 -22.43
CA ASN A 2 -52.20 6.67 -21.19
C ASN A 2 -51.16 7.20 -20.17
N SER A 3 -51.63 7.73 -19.03
CA SER A 3 -50.79 8.34 -17.98
C SER A 3 -49.75 7.40 -17.39
N ASN A 4 -49.98 6.09 -17.46
CA ASN A 4 -49.06 5.05 -17.01
C ASN A 4 -47.82 4.91 -17.92
N ILE A 5 -47.99 5.10 -19.23
CA ILE A 5 -46.88 5.06 -20.20
C ILE A 5 -45.97 6.29 -20.02
N ASN A 6 -46.55 7.47 -19.76
CA ASN A 6 -45.78 8.69 -19.52
C ASN A 6 -44.97 8.61 -18.22
N ARG A 7 -45.52 8.01 -17.15
CA ARG A 7 -44.81 7.81 -15.88
C ARG A 7 -43.63 6.83 -16.02
N PHE A 8 -43.82 5.76 -16.78
CA PHE A 8 -42.75 4.79 -17.05
C PHE A 8 -41.61 5.40 -17.87
N LEU A 9 -41.94 6.15 -18.93
CA LEU A 9 -40.95 6.83 -19.76
C LEU A 9 -40.17 7.90 -18.99
N ILE A 10 -40.82 8.67 -18.13
CA ILE A 10 -40.16 9.66 -17.26
C ILE A 10 -39.16 8.97 -16.32
N LEU A 11 -39.55 7.86 -15.69
CA LEU A 11 -38.69 7.10 -14.77
C LEU A 11 -37.43 6.54 -15.47
N VAL A 12 -37.61 5.97 -16.66
CA VAL A 12 -36.49 5.48 -17.49
C VAL A 12 -35.57 6.63 -17.88
N PHE A 13 -36.14 7.78 -18.29
CA PHE A 13 -35.34 8.95 -18.68
C PHE A 13 -34.55 9.54 -17.49
N THR A 14 -35.15 9.60 -16.29
CA THR A 14 -34.46 10.08 -15.08
C THR A 14 -33.37 9.13 -14.60
N CYS A 15 -33.57 7.81 -14.69
CA CYS A 15 -32.54 6.83 -14.33
C CYS A 15 -31.35 6.87 -15.29
N VAL A 16 -31.60 7.02 -16.59
CA VAL A 16 -30.52 7.16 -17.59
C VAL A 16 -29.76 8.45 -17.32
N LEU A 17 -30.44 9.59 -17.10
CA LEU A 17 -29.79 10.88 -16.82
C LEU A 17 -28.91 10.85 -15.55
N ALA A 18 -29.35 10.17 -14.48
CA ALA A 18 -28.57 10.01 -13.25
C ALA A 18 -27.30 9.16 -13.44
N MET A 19 -27.32 8.18 -14.36
CA MET A 19 -26.17 7.35 -14.70
C MET A 19 -25.12 8.08 -15.55
N VAL A 20 -25.53 9.05 -16.39
CA VAL A 20 -24.58 9.80 -17.25
C VAL A 20 -23.85 10.92 -16.49
N ILE A 21 -24.33 11.31 -15.29
CA ILE A 21 -23.83 12.50 -14.57
C ILE A 21 -23.04 12.13 -13.30
N SER A 22 -22.88 10.85 -12.92
CA SER A 22 -21.97 10.51 -11.83
C SER A 22 -20.53 10.88 -12.24
N PRO A 23 -19.90 11.92 -11.65
CA PRO A 23 -18.51 12.18 -11.94
C PRO A 23 -17.74 10.93 -11.52
N LEU A 24 -16.76 10.50 -12.33
CA LEU A 24 -15.74 9.57 -11.84
C LEU A 24 -15.07 10.25 -10.65
N ALA A 25 -15.51 9.92 -9.44
CA ALA A 25 -14.83 10.31 -8.23
C ALA A 25 -13.49 9.56 -8.25
N ILE A 26 -12.41 10.31 -8.47
CA ILE A 26 -11.07 9.77 -8.27
C ILE A 26 -10.98 9.44 -6.78
N PRO A 27 -10.62 8.19 -6.40
CA PRO A 27 -10.50 7.86 -4.99
C PRO A 27 -9.47 8.76 -4.32
N ASP A 28 -9.85 9.37 -3.21
CA ASP A 28 -8.87 10.03 -2.34
C ASP A 28 -8.00 8.95 -1.69
N TYR A 29 -6.68 9.05 -1.89
CA TYR A 29 -5.73 8.21 -1.18
C TYR A 29 -5.40 8.85 0.16
N VAL A 30 -5.53 8.07 1.23
CA VAL A 30 -5.16 8.48 2.59
C VAL A 30 -3.94 7.68 3.07
N ASN A 31 -3.04 8.34 3.79
CA ASN A 31 -1.90 7.66 4.40
C ASN A 31 -2.35 6.90 5.66
N ILE A 32 -2.33 5.57 5.58
CA ILE A 32 -2.67 4.67 6.69
C ILE A 32 -1.46 4.01 7.34
N THR A 33 -0.22 4.35 6.96
CA THR A 33 1.00 3.61 7.35
C THR A 33 1.08 3.40 8.87
N LYS A 34 0.86 4.47 9.64
CA LYS A 34 0.86 4.41 11.12
C LYS A 34 -0.32 3.62 11.68
N GLN A 35 -1.51 3.76 11.10
CA GLN A 35 -2.72 3.06 11.52
C GLN A 35 -2.60 1.55 11.27
N ALA A 36 -1.96 1.19 10.16
CA ALA A 36 -1.66 -0.18 9.79
C ALA A 36 -0.52 -0.80 10.60
N GLY A 37 0.17 -0.05 11.47
CA GLY A 37 1.27 -0.56 12.30
C GLY A 37 2.59 -0.76 11.57
N ILE A 38 2.79 -0.10 10.41
CA ILE A 38 4.04 -0.17 9.63
C ILE A 38 4.91 1.04 9.99
N ASP A 39 6.17 0.81 10.42
CA ASP A 39 7.15 1.86 10.75
C ASP A 39 8.48 1.65 9.99
N PHE A 40 8.45 0.90 8.89
CA PHE A 40 9.62 0.62 8.08
C PHE A 40 10.18 1.90 7.44
N LYS A 41 11.50 2.07 7.54
CA LYS A 41 12.25 3.10 6.85
C LYS A 41 13.36 2.45 6.04
N HIS A 42 13.31 2.62 4.73
CA HIS A 42 14.34 2.12 3.84
C HIS A 42 15.65 2.88 4.07
N ASN A 43 16.72 2.15 4.38
CA ASN A 43 18.08 2.63 4.26
C ASN A 43 18.55 2.40 2.83
N ASN A 44 18.78 3.46 2.06
CA ASN A 44 19.35 3.40 0.72
C ASN A 44 20.88 3.48 0.70
N GLY A 45 21.53 3.57 1.87
CA GLY A 45 22.99 3.66 2.02
C GLY A 45 23.56 5.01 1.58
N ALA A 46 22.77 6.09 1.57
CA ALA A 46 23.24 7.37 1.05
C ALA A 46 24.38 7.99 1.86
N PHE A 47 25.48 8.32 1.18
CA PHE A 47 26.59 9.09 1.77
C PHE A 47 27.40 9.82 0.69
N GLY A 48 27.74 11.09 0.94
CA GLY A 48 28.71 11.85 0.14
C GLY A 48 28.34 12.01 -1.34
N LYS A 49 28.86 11.12 -2.19
CA LYS A 49 29.00 11.29 -3.66
C LYS A 49 27.78 10.89 -4.49
N LYS A 50 26.65 10.50 -3.88
CA LYS A 50 25.42 10.09 -4.58
C LYS A 50 25.64 8.89 -5.51
N TYR A 51 26.04 7.76 -4.93
CA TYR A 51 26.28 6.53 -5.69
C TYR A 51 24.99 5.98 -6.30
N LEU A 52 25.11 5.25 -7.42
CA LEU A 52 23.95 4.68 -8.13
C LEU A 52 22.99 3.87 -7.23
N PRO A 53 23.45 3.01 -6.30
CA PRO A 53 22.54 2.28 -5.42
C PRO A 53 21.64 3.16 -4.54
N GLU A 54 22.04 4.39 -4.24
CA GLU A 54 21.25 5.32 -3.43
C GLU A 54 19.98 5.79 -4.15
N THR A 55 20.01 5.75 -5.49
CA THR A 55 18.89 6.15 -6.37
C THR A 55 17.96 4.98 -6.69
N MET A 56 18.34 3.76 -6.35
CA MET A 56 17.51 2.58 -6.52
C MET A 56 16.56 2.46 -5.32
N GLY A 57 15.27 2.25 -5.60
CA GLY A 57 14.28 1.97 -4.57
C GLY A 57 14.47 0.58 -3.94
N ALA A 58 13.81 0.37 -2.81
CA ALA A 58 13.68 -0.95 -2.20
C ALA A 58 12.80 -1.89 -3.05
N GLY A 59 13.00 -3.19 -2.87
CA GLY A 59 12.04 -4.21 -3.28
C GLY A 59 11.01 -4.51 -2.19
N SER A 60 9.87 -5.07 -2.58
CA SER A 60 8.87 -5.61 -1.66
C SER A 60 8.19 -6.83 -2.28
N ALA A 61 7.69 -7.72 -1.44
CA ALA A 61 6.82 -8.80 -1.90
C ALA A 61 5.68 -9.05 -0.92
N PHE A 62 4.62 -9.62 -1.48
CA PHE A 62 3.44 -10.08 -0.77
C PHE A 62 3.50 -11.62 -0.72
N ILE A 63 3.54 -12.20 0.48
CA ILE A 63 3.65 -13.66 0.70
C ILE A 63 2.81 -14.08 1.91
N ASP A 64 2.17 -15.24 1.85
CA ASP A 64 1.45 -15.82 2.99
C ASP A 64 2.44 -16.79 3.65
N TYR A 65 3.28 -16.27 4.55
CA TYR A 65 4.43 -17.04 5.04
C TYR A 65 4.04 -18.04 6.13
N ASN A 66 2.95 -17.75 6.85
CA ASN A 66 2.46 -18.55 7.97
C ASN A 66 1.25 -19.43 7.60
N LYS A 67 0.74 -19.34 6.36
CA LYS A 67 -0.39 -20.13 5.82
C LYS A 67 -1.71 -19.86 6.53
N ASP A 68 -1.92 -18.63 7.01
CA ASP A 68 -3.17 -18.25 7.66
C ASP A 68 -4.24 -17.73 6.67
N GLY A 69 -3.91 -17.69 5.38
CA GLY A 69 -4.77 -17.24 4.31
C GLY A 69 -4.75 -15.72 4.10
N TRP A 70 -3.93 -14.99 4.87
CA TRP A 70 -3.72 -13.56 4.71
C TRP A 70 -2.37 -13.27 4.09
N GLN A 71 -2.34 -12.20 3.30
CA GLN A 71 -1.12 -11.79 2.62
C GLN A 71 -0.27 -10.91 3.55
N ASP A 72 0.92 -11.39 3.90
CA ASP A 72 1.94 -10.66 4.64
C ASP A 72 2.84 -9.85 3.71
N ILE A 73 3.67 -8.96 4.28
CA ILE A 73 4.56 -8.06 3.55
C ILE A 73 6.01 -8.31 3.94
N ILE A 74 6.88 -8.50 2.96
CA ILE A 74 8.33 -8.38 3.13
C ILE A 74 8.83 -7.11 2.45
N LEU A 75 9.61 -6.31 3.18
CA LEU A 75 10.24 -5.08 2.71
C LEU A 75 11.75 -5.25 2.70
N VAL A 76 12.34 -5.17 1.51
CA VAL A 76 13.78 -5.28 1.31
C VAL A 76 14.44 -4.00 1.79
N ASN A 77 15.60 -4.15 2.41
CA ASN A 77 16.39 -3.03 2.87
C ASN A 77 17.82 -3.10 2.31
N SER A 78 18.49 -1.96 2.25
CA SER A 78 19.92 -1.93 1.93
C SER A 78 20.73 -1.72 3.21
N LYS A 79 22.04 -1.60 3.05
CA LYS A 79 22.98 -1.39 4.14
C LYS A 79 23.87 -0.20 3.88
N ASP A 80 24.53 0.28 4.93
CA ASP A 80 25.56 1.30 4.79
C ASP A 80 26.76 0.74 4.03
N TRP A 81 27.50 1.65 3.40
CA TRP A 81 28.74 1.30 2.74
C TRP A 81 29.84 0.97 3.76
N PRO A 82 30.77 0.06 3.41
CA PRO A 82 31.93 -0.21 4.26
C PRO A 82 32.68 1.09 4.61
N GLY A 83 32.93 1.30 5.90
CA GLY A 83 33.62 2.51 6.41
C GLY A 83 32.73 3.75 6.60
N HIS A 84 31.43 3.67 6.30
CA HIS A 84 30.51 4.80 6.41
C HIS A 84 29.20 4.43 7.15
N PRO A 85 29.27 3.97 8.41
CA PRO A 85 28.08 3.64 9.18
C PRO A 85 27.26 4.90 9.47
N THR A 86 25.95 4.83 9.22
CA THR A 86 25.00 5.92 9.50
C THR A 86 24.19 5.67 10.77
N GLY A 87 24.21 4.43 11.27
CA GLY A 87 23.35 3.99 12.37
C GLY A 87 21.92 3.66 11.94
N SER A 88 21.62 3.73 10.64
CA SER A 88 20.32 3.34 10.09
C SER A 88 20.09 1.83 10.23
N ASN A 89 18.82 1.43 10.37
CA ASN A 89 18.46 0.01 10.33
C ASN A 89 18.78 -0.57 8.94
N GLN A 90 19.49 -1.70 8.92
CA GLN A 90 19.93 -2.39 7.69
C GLN A 90 19.22 -3.73 7.50
N THR A 91 18.29 -4.08 8.39
CA THR A 91 17.55 -5.34 8.33
C THR A 91 16.36 -5.18 7.40
N MET A 92 16.09 -6.21 6.58
CA MET A 92 14.79 -6.36 5.90
C MET A 92 13.68 -6.47 6.95
N ALA A 93 12.45 -6.10 6.61
CA ALA A 93 11.33 -6.22 7.53
C ALA A 93 10.29 -7.24 7.04
N LEU A 94 9.76 -8.04 7.96
CA LEU A 94 8.62 -8.92 7.72
C LEU A 94 7.44 -8.45 8.58
N TYR A 95 6.31 -8.16 7.93
CA TYR A 95 5.08 -7.72 8.58
C TYR A 95 3.98 -8.75 8.37
N ARG A 96 3.55 -9.39 9.46
CA ARG A 96 2.42 -10.32 9.44
C ARG A 96 1.10 -9.56 9.41
N ASN A 97 0.22 -9.90 8.49
CA ASN A 97 -1.13 -9.36 8.42
C ASN A 97 -1.98 -9.88 9.58
N ASN A 98 -2.73 -9.01 10.25
CA ASN A 98 -3.60 -9.40 11.36
C ASN A 98 -5.07 -9.65 10.91
N GLY A 99 -5.36 -9.56 9.61
CA GLY A 99 -6.70 -9.79 9.04
C GLY A 99 -7.70 -8.64 9.27
N ASN A 100 -7.27 -7.54 9.90
CA ASN A 100 -8.11 -6.39 10.26
C ASN A 100 -7.58 -5.06 9.71
N GLY A 101 -6.71 -5.10 8.69
CA GLY A 101 -6.06 -3.93 8.11
C GLY A 101 -4.85 -3.42 8.88
N SER A 102 -4.42 -4.11 9.94
CA SER A 102 -3.16 -3.86 10.65
C SER A 102 -2.14 -4.98 10.44
N PHE A 103 -0.89 -4.67 10.72
CA PHE A 103 0.24 -5.57 10.61
C PHE A 103 1.05 -5.60 11.90
N THR A 104 1.67 -6.75 12.16
CA THR A 104 2.61 -6.95 13.27
C THR A 104 4.01 -7.14 12.70
N ASP A 105 4.99 -6.38 13.19
CA ASP A 105 6.40 -6.58 12.85
C ASP A 105 6.90 -7.92 13.42
N GLN A 106 7.31 -8.82 12.54
CA GLN A 106 7.85 -10.16 12.84
C GLN A 106 9.33 -10.28 12.47
N THR A 107 10.00 -9.16 12.17
CA THR A 107 11.38 -9.13 11.67
C THR A 107 12.36 -9.89 12.55
N GLN A 108 12.21 -9.83 13.88
CA GLN A 108 13.14 -10.52 14.78
C GLN A 108 12.92 -12.04 14.84
N LEU A 109 11.70 -12.51 14.59
CA LEU A 109 11.40 -13.95 14.58
C LEU A 109 11.80 -14.64 13.27
N ALA A 110 12.07 -13.85 12.22
CA ALA A 110 12.43 -14.32 10.89
C ALA A 110 13.95 -14.35 10.62
N LYS A 111 14.78 -14.14 11.64
CA LYS A 111 16.25 -14.15 11.55
C LYS A 111 16.86 -15.54 11.72
#